data_AF-A0A8T4R9L7-F1
#
_entry.id   AF-A0A8T4R9L7-F1
#
_cell.length_a   1.000
_cell.length_b   1.000
_cell.length_c   1.000
_cell.angle_alpha   90.00
_cell.angle_beta   90.00
_cell.angle_gamma   90.00
#
_symmetry.space_group_name_H-M   'P 1'
#
loop_
_entity.id
_entity.type
_entity.pdbx_description
1 polymer ?
#
loop_
_entity_poly.entity_id
_entity_poly.type
_entity_poly.pdbx_seq_one_letter_code
_entity_poly.pdbx_strand_id
1 'polypeptide(L)'
;MLEVLIGVITFAALLAASYCDLRTKEVPDWISYGLLFSVLGIELIASIVSGNWWIMASGVLGFLVLFIVGYLLYRLGQWGGGDTKLLMGLGAAIGISLPIQTSSWELLFFFFALLFCGAVYGLGWVVYLAIIKRKIVFRKFQEELEDITFPFTFTSLASQSPSFLSY
;
A
#
# COMPACT_ATOMS: atom_id res chain seq x y z
N MET A 1 -5.48 -7.48 27.05
CA MET A 1 -6.44 -8.50 26.58
C MET A 1 -7.16 -8.04 25.32
N LEU A 2 -7.74 -6.84 25.31
CA LEU A 2 -8.35 -6.23 24.12
C LEU A 2 -7.39 -6.15 22.92
N GLU A 3 -6.19 -5.61 23.13
CA GLU A 3 -5.16 -5.48 22.09
C GLU A 3 -4.77 -6.84 21.47
N VAL A 4 -4.66 -7.88 22.31
CA VAL A 4 -4.35 -9.24 21.85
C VAL A 4 -5.47 -9.79 20.98
N LEU A 5 -6.73 -9.56 21.36
CA LEU A 5 -7.89 -9.97 20.56
C LEU A 5 -7.91 -9.27 19.21
N ILE A 6 -7.72 -7.94 19.18
CA ILE A 6 -7.64 -7.14 17.95
C ILE A 6 -6.47 -7.62 17.08
N GLY A 7 -5.32 -7.89 17.68
CA GLY A 7 -4.14 -8.42 16.99
C GLY A 7 -4.39 -9.79 16.34
N VAL A 8 -5.06 -10.71 17.04
CA VAL A 8 -5.40 -12.04 16.50
C VAL A 8 -6.39 -11.94 15.33
N ILE A 9 -7.41 -11.09 15.45
CA ILE A 9 -8.40 -10.88 14.38
C ILE A 9 -7.72 -10.24 13.16
N THR A 10 -6.87 -9.25 13.39
CA THR A 10 -6.10 -8.57 12.34
C THR A 10 -5.18 -9.55 11.62
N PHE A 11 -4.44 -10.37 12.38
CA PHE A 11 -3.56 -11.38 11.81
C PHE A 11 -4.33 -12.42 11.00
N ALA A 12 -5.48 -12.90 11.50
CA ALA A 12 -6.34 -13.84 10.79
C ALA A 12 -6.89 -13.23 9.48
N ALA A 13 -7.32 -11.96 9.51
CA ALA A 13 -7.78 -11.24 8.33
C ALA A 13 -6.67 -11.05 7.29
N LEU A 14 -5.45 -10.73 7.71
CA LEU A 14 -4.28 -10.62 6.82
C LEU A 14 -3.90 -11.96 6.20
N LEU A 15 -3.95 -13.05 6.96
CA LEU A 15 -3.73 -14.40 6.42
C LEU A 15 -4.79 -14.77 5.38
N ALA A 16 -6.07 -14.49 5.67
CA ALA A 16 -7.17 -14.71 4.74
C ALA A 16 -7.02 -13.86 3.47
N ALA A 17 -6.67 -12.58 3.62
CA ALA A 17 -6.41 -11.67 2.51
C ALA A 17 -5.24 -12.16 1.64
N SER A 18 -4.14 -12.58 2.27
CA SER A 18 -2.96 -13.11 1.57
C SER A 18 -3.27 -14.41 0.83
N TYR A 19 -4.06 -15.29 1.44
CA TYR A 19 -4.51 -16.54 0.81
C TYR A 19 -5.41 -16.27 -0.41
N CYS A 20 -6.35 -15.33 -0.29
CA CYS A 20 -7.19 -14.91 -1.41
C CYS A 20 -6.37 -14.26 -2.51
N ASP A 21 -5.46 -13.33 -2.18
CA ASP A 21 -4.61 -12.65 -3.15
C ASP A 21 -3.78 -13.65 -3.98
N LEU A 22 -3.18 -14.66 -3.34
CA LEU A 22 -2.42 -15.71 -4.05
C LEU A 22 -3.29 -16.59 -4.96
N ARG A 23 -4.58 -16.75 -4.65
CA ARG A 23 -5.48 -17.65 -5.39
C ARG A 23 -6.27 -16.94 -6.49
N THR A 24 -6.84 -15.78 -6.18
CA THR A 24 -7.76 -15.03 -7.05
C THR A 24 -7.17 -13.73 -7.58
N LYS A 25 -5.97 -13.33 -7.11
CA LYS A 25 -5.30 -12.04 -7.42
C LYS A 25 -6.11 -10.79 -7.02
N GLU A 26 -7.14 -11.00 -6.21
CA GLU A 26 -8.01 -9.95 -5.72
C GLU A 26 -8.36 -10.26 -4.27
N VAL A 27 -8.23 -9.23 -3.42
CA VAL A 27 -8.69 -9.29 -2.04
C VAL A 27 -10.18 -8.97 -2.01
N PRO A 28 -11.02 -9.88 -1.51
CA PRO A 28 -12.46 -9.67 -1.51
C PRO A 28 -12.86 -8.67 -0.40
N ASP A 29 -13.78 -7.77 -0.75
CA ASP A 29 -14.18 -6.61 0.06
C ASP A 29 -14.69 -6.97 1.46
N TRP A 30 -15.37 -8.11 1.60
CA TRP A 30 -15.87 -8.60 2.89
C TRP A 30 -14.77 -8.86 3.93
N ILE A 31 -13.52 -9.14 3.53
CA ILE A 31 -12.39 -9.32 4.47
C ILE A 31 -11.96 -7.96 5.00
N SER A 32 -11.79 -6.99 4.11
CA SER A 32 -11.35 -5.63 4.48
C SER A 32 -12.40 -4.91 5.33
N TYR A 33 -13.67 -4.92 4.89
CA TYR A 33 -14.76 -4.34 5.68
C TYR A 33 -15.06 -5.16 6.93
N GLY A 34 -14.95 -6.48 6.85
CA GLY A 34 -15.08 -7.36 8.01
C GLY A 34 -14.06 -7.04 9.09
N LEU A 35 -12.80 -6.83 8.72
CA LEU A 35 -11.76 -6.37 9.64
C LEU A 35 -12.11 -5.01 10.25
N LEU A 36 -12.40 -4.01 9.42
CA LEU A 36 -12.71 -2.66 9.86
C LEU A 36 -13.87 -2.62 10.85
N PHE A 37 -15.01 -3.24 10.51
CA PHE A 37 -16.19 -3.23 11.37
C PHE A 37 -16.01 -4.08 12.62
N SER A 38 -15.28 -5.20 12.55
CA SER A 38 -15.00 -6.02 13.73
C SER A 38 -14.16 -5.26 14.74
N VAL A 39 -13.10 -4.59 14.29
CA VAL A 39 -12.21 -3.80 15.15
C VAL A 39 -12.95 -2.64 15.77
N LEU A 40 -13.59 -1.78 14.97
CA LEU A 40 -14.35 -0.64 15.48
C LEU A 40 -15.51 -1.07 16.39
N GLY A 41 -16.16 -2.20 16.09
CA GLY A 41 -17.21 -2.77 16.93
C GLY A 41 -16.69 -3.22 18.29
N ILE A 42 -15.53 -3.88 18.32
CA ILE A 42 -14.85 -4.31 19.55
C ILE A 42 -14.42 -3.08 20.38
N GLU A 43 -13.82 -2.07 19.74
CA GLU A 43 -13.43 -0.82 20.40
C GLU A 43 -14.63 -0.05 20.94
N LEU A 44 -15.75 -0.01 20.21
CA LEU A 44 -16.98 0.62 20.66
C LEU A 44 -17.52 -0.08 21.92
N ILE A 45 -17.61 -1.41 21.90
CA ILE A 45 -18.06 -2.19 23.06
C ILE A 45 -17.11 -1.96 24.24
N ALA A 46 -15.80 -2.01 24.01
CA ALA A 46 -14.79 -1.78 25.05
C ALA A 46 -14.87 -0.36 25.62
N SER A 47 -15.14 0.64 24.78
CA SER A 47 -15.30 2.03 25.17
C SER A 47 -16.52 2.22 26.08
N ILE A 48 -17.65 1.59 25.75
CA ILE A 48 -18.87 1.63 26.58
C ILE A 48 -18.64 0.93 27.91
N VAL A 49 -18.04 -0.27 27.91
CA VAL A 49 -17.82 -1.07 29.13
C VAL A 49 -16.83 -0.40 30.08
N SER A 50 -15.77 0.22 29.55
CA SER A 50 -14.76 0.93 30.35
C SER A 50 -15.16 2.36 30.73
N GLY A 51 -16.21 2.91 30.10
CA GLY A 51 -16.56 4.33 30.20
C GLY A 51 -15.53 5.27 29.56
N ASN A 52 -14.56 4.74 28.81
CA ASN A 52 -13.46 5.51 28.23
C ASN A 52 -13.64 5.66 26.71
N TRP A 53 -14.10 6.84 26.29
CA TRP A 53 -14.27 7.20 24.88
C TRP A 53 -12.96 7.32 24.09
N TRP A 54 -11.81 7.41 24.77
CA TRP A 54 -10.51 7.49 24.10
C TRP A 54 -10.17 6.21 23.32
N ILE A 55 -10.68 5.05 23.74
CA ILE A 55 -10.46 3.77 23.03
C ILE A 55 -11.08 3.82 21.63
N MET A 56 -12.32 4.31 21.51
CA MET A 56 -12.97 4.45 20.22
C MET A 56 -12.33 5.59 19.40
N ALA A 57 -11.97 6.69 20.07
CA ALA A 57 -11.33 7.81 19.39
C ALA A 57 -9.97 7.43 18.79
N SER A 58 -9.17 6.59 19.46
CA SER A 58 -7.87 6.15 18.96
C SER A 58 -8.00 5.34 17.68
N GLY A 59 -8.93 4.39 17.62
CA GLY A 59 -9.16 3.58 16.42
C GLY A 59 -9.74 4.39 15.26
N VAL A 60 -10.70 5.28 15.53
CA VAL A 60 -11.25 6.17 14.49
C VAL A 60 -10.17 7.10 13.92
N LEU A 61 -9.27 7.62 14.75
CA LEU A 61 -8.16 8.46 14.27
C LEU A 61 -7.16 7.65 13.43
N GLY A 62 -6.78 6.46 13.86
CA GLY A 62 -5.90 5.58 13.08
C GLY A 62 -6.51 5.20 11.73
N PHE A 63 -7.82 4.89 11.73
CA PHE A 63 -8.61 4.69 10.51
C PHE A 63 -8.54 5.90 9.58
N LEU A 64 -8.80 7.10 10.08
CA LEU A 64 -8.81 8.32 9.25
C LEU A 64 -7.44 8.60 8.64
N VAL A 65 -6.36 8.42 9.42
CA VAL A 65 -4.99 8.63 8.94
C VAL A 65 -4.65 7.66 7.81
N LEU A 66 -4.85 6.36 8.00
CA LEU A 66 -4.55 5.38 6.95
C LEU A 66 -5.56 5.39 5.79
N PHE A 67 -6.78 5.87 6.01
CA PHE A 67 -7.72 6.17 4.92
C PHE A 67 -7.17 7.27 4.03
N ILE A 68 -6.72 8.39 4.59
CA ILE A 68 -6.15 9.50 3.82
C ILE A 68 -4.91 9.04 3.06
N VAL A 69 -3.99 8.36 3.75
CA VAL A 69 -2.75 7.84 3.14
C VAL A 69 -3.06 6.84 2.02
N GLY A 70 -3.90 5.84 2.30
CA GLY A 70 -4.29 4.84 1.30
C GLY A 70 -5.01 5.45 0.11
N TYR A 71 -5.93 6.39 0.35
CA TYR A 71 -6.64 7.11 -0.71
C TYR A 71 -5.69 7.91 -1.61
N LEU A 72 -4.70 8.60 -1.01
CA LEU A 72 -3.67 9.30 -1.78
C LEU A 72 -2.86 8.34 -2.64
N LEU A 73 -2.41 7.20 -2.08
CA LEU A 73 -1.65 6.19 -2.83
C LEU A 73 -2.47 5.55 -3.95
N TYR A 74 -3.76 5.31 -3.72
CA TYR A 74 -4.70 4.84 -4.73
C TYR A 74 -4.86 5.85 -5.88
N ARG A 75 -5.03 7.14 -5.55
CA ARG A 75 -5.14 8.21 -6.54
C ARG A 75 -3.86 8.42 -7.35
N LEU A 76 -2.70 8.15 -6.75
CA LEU A 76 -1.40 8.16 -7.42
C LEU A 76 -1.12 6.89 -8.25
N GLY A 77 -2.06 5.93 -8.27
CA GLY A 77 -1.90 4.66 -8.98
C GLY A 77 -0.80 3.76 -8.40
N GLN A 78 -0.33 4.05 -7.19
CA GLN A 78 0.71 3.25 -6.54
C GLN A 78 0.13 1.94 -6.01
N TRP A 79 -1.02 2.02 -5.35
CA TRP A 79 -1.63 0.90 -4.62
C TRP A 79 -3.03 0.61 -5.15
N GLY A 80 -3.46 -0.65 -5.01
CA GLY A 80 -4.79 -1.07 -5.41
C GLY A 80 -5.90 -0.60 -4.44
N GLY A 81 -7.15 -0.70 -4.90
CA GLY A 81 -8.30 -0.45 -4.04
C GLY A 81 -8.42 -1.44 -2.88
N GLY A 82 -8.01 -2.70 -3.10
CA GLY A 82 -7.99 -3.73 -2.06
C GLY A 82 -7.01 -3.40 -0.91
N ASP A 83 -5.78 -3.03 -1.26
CA ASP A 83 -4.75 -2.63 -0.28
C ASP A 83 -5.18 -1.43 0.55
N THR A 84 -5.81 -0.45 -0.11
CA THR A 84 -6.35 0.75 0.54
C THR A 84 -7.42 0.40 1.58
N LYS A 85 -8.36 -0.49 1.25
CA LYS A 85 -9.41 -0.92 2.19
C LYS A 85 -8.83 -1.72 3.36
N LEU A 86 -7.79 -2.54 3.13
CA LEU A 86 -7.08 -3.23 4.21
C LEU A 86 -6.34 -2.26 5.13
N LEU A 87 -5.66 -1.25 4.58
CA LEU A 87 -5.01 -0.21 5.37
C LEU A 87 -5.99 0.52 6.28
N MET A 88 -7.21 0.79 5.82
CA MET A 88 -8.25 1.41 6.67
C MET A 88 -8.54 0.56 7.91
N GLY A 89 -8.70 -0.76 7.74
CA GLY A 89 -8.91 -1.71 8.84
C GLY A 89 -7.70 -1.84 9.77
N LEU A 90 -6.49 -1.86 9.21
CA LEU A 90 -5.25 -1.86 9.99
C LEU A 90 -5.07 -0.57 10.80
N GLY A 91 -5.49 0.56 10.23
CA GLY A 91 -5.44 1.86 10.90
C GLY A 91 -6.34 1.88 12.12
N ALA A 92 -7.55 1.33 12.00
CA ALA A 92 -8.43 1.13 13.14
C ALA A 92 -7.81 0.18 14.18
N ALA A 93 -7.17 -0.92 13.74
CA ALA A 93 -6.65 -1.94 14.65
C ALA A 93 -5.44 -1.47 15.48
N ILE A 94 -4.58 -0.64 14.89
CA ILE A 94 -3.41 -0.07 15.59
C ILE A 94 -3.83 1.16 16.38
N GLY A 95 -4.69 2.00 15.80
CA GLY A 95 -5.14 3.24 16.41
C GLY A 95 -4.03 4.28 16.60
N ILE A 96 -4.41 5.44 17.14
CA ILE A 96 -3.49 6.50 17.56
C ILE A 96 -3.86 6.92 18.98
N SER A 97 -2.97 6.67 19.93
CA SER A 97 -3.19 7.06 21.33
C SER A 97 -3.23 8.58 21.49
N LEU A 98 -4.24 9.07 22.21
CA LEU A 98 -4.36 10.45 22.67
C LEU A 98 -4.39 10.50 24.20
N PRO A 99 -3.62 11.38 24.88
CA PRO A 99 -2.66 12.35 24.33
C PRO A 99 -1.44 11.69 23.68
N ILE A 100 -0.75 12.43 22.80
CA ILE A 100 0.39 11.94 22.02
C ILE A 100 1.46 11.40 22.98
N GLN A 101 1.71 10.10 22.88
CA GLN A 101 2.67 9.36 23.68
C GLN A 101 3.56 8.54 22.73
N THR A 102 4.52 7.80 23.27
CA THR A 102 5.39 6.91 22.47
C THR A 102 4.58 5.95 21.60
N SER A 103 3.45 5.45 22.09
CA SER A 103 2.54 4.56 21.34
C SER A 103 1.86 5.21 20.14
N SER A 104 1.75 6.54 20.09
CA SER A 104 1.17 7.24 18.94
C SER A 104 2.03 7.09 17.67
N TRP A 105 3.30 6.71 17.82
CA TRP A 105 4.21 6.47 16.70
C TRP A 105 4.11 5.04 16.14
N GLU A 106 3.40 4.12 16.79
CA GLU A 106 3.30 2.72 16.37
C GLU A 106 2.69 2.59 14.97
N LEU A 107 1.65 3.36 14.66
CA LEU A 107 1.04 3.39 13.33
C LEU A 107 2.03 3.87 12.26
N LEU A 108 2.82 4.88 12.58
CA LEU A 108 3.85 5.40 11.69
C LEU A 108 4.98 4.39 11.47
N PHE A 109 5.49 3.78 12.54
CA PHE A 109 6.50 2.74 12.47
C PHE A 109 6.01 1.52 11.69
N PHE A 110 4.76 1.09 11.92
CA PHE A 110 4.13 0.02 11.16
C PHE A 110 4.06 0.37 9.68
N PHE A 111 3.64 1.58 9.32
CA PHE A 111 3.54 2.00 7.93
C PHE A 111 4.91 2.02 7.23
N PHE A 112 5.95 2.55 7.87
CA PHE A 112 7.31 2.50 7.32
C PHE A 112 7.88 1.09 7.26
N ALA A 113 7.59 0.25 8.26
CA ALA A 113 7.99 -1.16 8.25
C ALA A 113 7.30 -1.92 7.10
N LEU A 114 6.02 -1.65 6.84
CA LEU A 114 5.28 -2.21 5.72
C LEU A 114 5.92 -1.84 4.38
N LEU A 115 6.26 -0.56 4.19
CA LEU A 115 6.96 -0.09 2.99
C LEU A 115 8.35 -0.72 2.85
N PHE A 116 9.12 -0.78 3.94
CA PHE A 116 10.47 -1.34 3.93
C PHE A 116 10.46 -2.84 3.62
N CYS A 117 9.62 -3.61 4.31
CA CYS A 117 9.46 -5.04 4.07
C CYS A 117 8.95 -5.31 2.64
N GLY A 118 7.97 -4.53 2.17
CA GLY A 118 7.47 -4.62 0.81
C GLY A 118 8.56 -4.34 -0.24
N ALA A 119 9.38 -3.30 -0.02
CA ALA A 119 10.49 -2.96 -0.90
C ALA A 119 11.57 -4.06 -0.93
N VAL A 120 11.94 -4.61 0.23
CA VAL A 120 12.92 -5.71 0.31
C VAL A 120 12.39 -6.96 -0.41
N TYR A 121 11.13 -7.32 -0.19
CA TYR A 121 10.50 -8.47 -0.86
C TYR A 121 10.41 -8.27 -2.37
N GLY A 122 9.93 -7.11 -2.82
CA GLY A 122 9.82 -6.77 -4.24
C GLY A 122 11.17 -6.77 -4.94
N LEU A 123 12.19 -6.17 -4.34
CA LEU A 123 13.55 -6.17 -4.88
C LEU A 123 14.11 -7.60 -4.97
N GLY A 124 13.92 -8.40 -3.92
CA GLY A 124 14.33 -9.81 -3.92
C GLY A 124 13.67 -10.60 -5.06
N TRP A 125 12.37 -10.38 -5.30
CA TRP A 125 11.64 -11.02 -6.38
C TRP A 125 12.15 -10.61 -7.77
N VAL A 126 12.45 -9.33 -7.96
CA VAL A 126 13.04 -8.82 -9.21
C VAL A 126 14.41 -9.45 -9.46
N VAL A 127 15.29 -9.52 -8.46
CA VAL A 127 16.61 -10.16 -8.57
C VAL A 127 16.47 -11.64 -8.91
N TYR A 128 15.56 -12.35 -8.24
CA TYR A 128 15.27 -13.75 -8.51
C TYR A 128 14.82 -13.99 -9.97
N LEU A 129 13.88 -13.17 -10.47
CA LEU A 129 13.42 -13.23 -11.85
C LEU A 129 14.53 -12.89 -12.85
N ALA A 130 15.38 -11.92 -12.54
CA ALA A 130 16.51 -11.52 -13.38
C ALA A 130 17.52 -12.64 -13.57
N ILE A 131 17.81 -13.42 -12.51
CA ILE A 131 18.75 -14.55 -12.57
C ILE A 131 18.18 -15.70 -13.41
N ILE A 132 16.91 -16.07 -13.18
CA ILE A 132 16.29 -17.23 -13.85
C ILE A 132 15.96 -16.94 -15.31
N LYS A 133 15.36 -15.79 -15.59
CA LYS A 133 14.88 -15.43 -16.93
C LYS A 133 15.81 -14.46 -17.64
N ARG A 134 17.12 -14.52 -17.35
CA ARG A 134 18.14 -13.57 -17.84
C ARG A 134 18.00 -13.24 -19.33
N LYS A 135 17.81 -14.24 -20.19
CA LYS A 135 17.71 -14.02 -21.66
C LYS A 135 16.47 -13.22 -22.05
N ILE A 136 15.34 -13.42 -21.38
CA ILE A 136 14.07 -12.72 -21.66
C ILE A 136 14.15 -11.29 -21.11
N VAL A 137 14.74 -11.12 -19.92
CA VAL A 137 14.93 -9.82 -19.28
C VAL A 137 15.89 -8.96 -20.09
N PHE A 138 17.05 -9.50 -20.49
CA PHE A 138 18.01 -8.78 -21.32
C PHE A 138 17.43 -8.38 -22.68
N ARG A 139 16.63 -9.23 -23.32
CA ARG A 139 16.00 -8.89 -24.61
C ARG A 139 14.98 -7.74 -24.46
N LYS A 140 14.08 -7.82 -23.47
CA LYS A 140 13.13 -6.73 -23.20
C LYS A 140 13.81 -5.42 -22.83
N PHE A 141 14.90 -5.49 -22.07
CA PHE A 141 15.67 -4.31 -21.68
C PHE A 141 16.36 -3.66 -22.89
N GLN A 142 16.86 -4.46 -23.84
CA GLN A 142 17.39 -3.94 -25.10
C GLN A 142 16.31 -3.27 -25.97
N GLU A 143 15.13 -3.89 -26.07
CA GLU A 143 13.98 -3.32 -26.81
C GLU A 143 13.54 -1.96 -26.22
N GLU A 144 13.46 -1.81 -24.90
CA GLU A 144 13.13 -0.51 -24.24
C GLU A 144 14.23 0.55 -24.43
N LEU A 145 15.51 0.17 -24.39
CA LEU A 145 16.62 1.11 -24.60
C LEU A 145 16.65 1.63 -26.04
N GLU A 146 16.35 0.78 -27.03
CA GLU A 146 16.23 1.23 -28.41
C GLU A 146 15.08 2.25 -28.56
N ASP A 147 13.92 1.97 -27.96
CA ASP A 147 12.74 2.85 -28.04
C ASP A 147 12.93 4.22 -27.35
N ILE A 148 13.80 4.30 -26.33
CA ILE A 148 14.19 5.58 -25.68
C ILE A 148 15.25 6.34 -26.51
N THR A 149 16.08 5.63 -27.28
CA THR A 149 17.17 6.24 -28.06
C THR A 149 16.69 6.82 -29.40
N PHE A 150 15.69 6.20 -30.04
CA PHE A 150 15.11 6.64 -31.31
C PHE A 150 14.35 8.00 -31.31
N PRO A 151 13.62 8.43 -30.25
CA PRO A 151 12.94 9.74 -30.26
C PRO A 151 13.91 10.94 -30.23
N PHE A 152 15.16 10.73 -29.79
CA PHE A 152 16.20 11.77 -29.79
C PHE A 152 16.78 12.04 -31.18
N THR A 153 16.71 11.07 -32.10
CA THR A 153 17.26 11.23 -33.46
C THR A 153 16.33 12.01 -34.39
N PHE A 154 15.02 12.02 -34.11
CA PHE A 154 14.04 12.78 -34.91
C PHE A 154 13.96 14.26 -34.52
N THR A 155 14.18 14.60 -33.25
CA THR A 155 14.16 16.01 -32.79
C THR A 155 15.40 16.80 -33.21
N SER A 156 16.53 16.14 -33.50
CA SER A 156 17.73 16.81 -34.03
C SER A 156 17.71 16.99 -35.55
N LEU A 157 16.96 16.17 -36.29
CA LEU A 157 16.80 16.31 -37.75
C LEU A 157 15.68 17.28 -38.14
N ALA A 158 14.67 17.48 -37.27
CA ALA A 158 13.60 18.45 -37.51
C ALA A 158 14.01 19.92 -37.29
N SER A 159 15.17 20.19 -36.67
CA SER A 159 15.72 21.55 -36.50
C SER A 159 16.73 21.97 -37.58
N GLN A 160 17.02 21.08 -38.54
CA GLN A 160 17.94 21.34 -39.65
C GLN A 160 17.29 21.22 -41.04
N SER A 161 16.03 21.64 -41.23
CA SER A 161 15.55 21.96 -42.57
C SER A 161 15.98 23.40 -42.90
N PRO A 162 16.97 23.62 -43.79
CA PRO A 162 17.31 24.97 -44.19
C PRO A 162 16.18 25.50 -45.08
N SER A 163 15.60 26.63 -44.68
CA SER A 163 14.70 27.44 -45.49
C SER A 163 15.45 28.07 -46.66
N PHE A 164 15.85 27.24 -47.63
CA PHE A 164 16.13 27.69 -48.99
C PHE A 164 14.83 27.61 -49.79
N LEU A 165 14.15 28.73 -49.89
CA LEU A 165 13.57 29.25 -51.13
C LEU A 165 13.12 30.69 -50.87
N SER A 166 14.07 31.59 -51.10
CA SER A 166 13.90 33.03 -51.30
C SER A 166 12.99 33.32 -52.50
N TYR A 167 12.01 34.20 -52.28
CA TYR A 167 11.68 35.24 -53.27
C TYR A 167 12.63 36.43 -53.06
#